data_AF-A0A9E1SZ05-F1
#
_entry.id   AF-A0A9E1SZ05-F1
#
_cell.length_a   1.000
_cell.length_b   1.000
_cell.length_c   1.000
_cell.angle_alpha   90.00
_cell.angle_beta   90.00
_cell.angle_gamma   90.00
#
_symmetry.space_group_name_H-M   'P 1'
#
loop_
_entity.id
_entity.type
_entity.pdbx_description
1 polymer ?
#
loop_
_entity_poly.entity_id
_entity_poly.type
_entity_poly.pdbx_seq_one_letter_code
_entity_poly.pdbx_strand_id
1 'polypeptide(L)'
;MNKGILLVLSGYLMWGAFPLYWALLNHVNPSEVLLHRMLWSVPILFFLVYSKSSWRSNFKDSLSSKKELVFLLLTAILITINWGCYILAVNIGRVVEAS
;
A
#
# COMPACT_ATOMS: atom_id res chain seq x y z
N MET A 1 -25.66 -2.39 -15.81
CA MET A 1 -24.21 -2.09 -15.82
C MET A 1 -23.56 -2.95 -14.74
N ASN A 2 -22.66 -3.87 -15.11
CA ASN A 2 -22.07 -4.82 -14.17
C ASN A 2 -21.24 -4.06 -13.13
N LYS A 3 -21.55 -4.20 -11.83
CA LYS A 3 -20.82 -3.54 -10.72
C LYS A 3 -19.30 -3.75 -10.81
N GLY A 4 -18.85 -4.88 -11.34
CA GLY A 4 -17.44 -5.16 -11.58
C GLY A 4 -16.76 -4.17 -12.53
N ILE A 5 -17.43 -3.76 -13.61
CA ILE A 5 -16.87 -2.79 -14.58
C ILE A 5 -16.64 -1.43 -13.92
N LEU A 6 -17.61 -0.97 -13.12
CA LEU A 6 -17.51 0.28 -12.35
C LEU A 6 -16.35 0.24 -11.35
N LEU A 7 -16.19 -0.87 -10.61
CA LEU A 7 -15.12 -1.03 -9.63
C LEU A 7 -13.72 -1.02 -10.28
N VAL A 8 -13.59 -1.71 -11.43
CA VAL A 8 -12.35 -1.76 -12.20
C VAL A 8 -12.01 -0.37 -12.76
N LEU A 9 -12.99 0.33 -13.36
CA LEU A 9 -12.81 1.69 -13.86
C LEU A 9 -12.39 2.65 -12.74
N SER A 10 -13.07 2.64 -11.59
CA SER A 10 -12.69 3.48 -10.45
C SER A 10 -11.29 3.15 -9.96
N GLY A 11 -10.93 1.86 -9.90
CA GLY A 11 -9.60 1.41 -9.51
C GLY A 11 -8.52 1.98 -10.43
N TYR A 12 -8.70 1.85 -11.74
CA TYR A 12 -7.74 2.38 -12.72
C TYR A 12 -7.65 3.90 -12.72
N LEU A 13 -8.77 4.61 -12.56
CA LEU A 13 -8.77 6.07 -12.46
C LEU A 13 -8.05 6.56 -11.21
N MET A 14 -8.31 5.94 -10.06
CA MET A 14 -7.59 6.24 -8.81
C MET A 14 -6.10 5.94 -8.96
N TRP A 15 -5.76 4.81 -9.59
CA TRP A 15 -4.35 4.44 -9.79
C TRP A 15 -3.62 5.40 -10.74
N GLY A 16 -4.25 5.78 -11.86
CA GLY A 16 -3.68 6.72 -12.83
C GLY A 16 -3.54 8.14 -12.30
N ALA A 17 -4.28 8.52 -11.25
CA ALA A 17 -4.16 9.82 -10.60
C ALA A 17 -2.97 9.90 -9.61
N PHE A 18 -2.45 8.77 -9.11
CA PHE A 18 -1.34 8.76 -8.16
C PHE A 18 -0.05 9.43 -8.67
N PRO A 19 0.46 9.14 -9.89
CA PRO A 19 1.65 9.83 -10.39
C PRO A 19 1.51 11.36 -10.37
N LEU A 20 0.33 11.88 -10.71
CA LEU A 20 0.03 13.31 -10.66
C LEU A 20 0.09 13.84 -9.22
N TYR A 21 -0.53 13.13 -8.28
CA TYR A 21 -0.48 13.47 -6.86
C TYR A 21 0.96 13.51 -6.31
N TRP A 22 1.80 12.55 -6.67
CA TRP A 22 3.20 12.53 -6.25
C TRP A 22 4.04 13.61 -6.91
N ALA A 23 3.78 13.93 -8.19
CA ALA A 23 4.44 15.05 -8.87
C ALA A 23 4.12 16.39 -8.19
N LEU A 24 2.89 16.58 -7.68
CA LEU A 24 2.51 17.76 -6.89
C LEU A 24 3.20 17.81 -5.51
N LEU A 25 3.59 16.65 -4.97
CA LEU A 25 4.30 16.51 -3.70
C LEU A 25 5.82 16.42 -3.86
N ASN A 26 6.38 16.82 -5.01
CA ASN A 26 7.82 16.78 -5.28
C ASN A 26 8.69 17.56 -4.27
N HIS A 27 8.10 18.47 -3.50
CA HIS A 27 8.75 19.26 -2.45
C HIS A 27 8.86 18.51 -1.10
N VAL A 28 8.17 17.37 -0.95
CA VAL A 28 8.21 16.52 0.25
C VAL A 28 9.17 15.37 -0.01
N ASN A 29 10.01 15.04 0.99
CA ASN A 29 10.92 13.92 0.88
C ASN A 29 10.16 12.61 0.62
N PRO A 30 10.57 11.79 -0.36
CA PRO A 30 9.97 10.48 -0.64
C PRO A 30 9.87 9.55 0.59
N SER A 31 10.85 9.64 1.49
CA SER A 31 10.89 8.88 2.74
C SER A 31 9.78 9.30 3.71
N GLU A 32 9.48 10.59 3.83
CA GLU A 32 8.42 11.11 4.70
C GLU A 32 7.04 10.67 4.20
N VAL A 33 6.82 10.72 2.89
CA VAL A 33 5.60 10.22 2.25
C VAL A 33 5.38 8.74 2.57
N LEU A 34 6.44 7.93 2.43
CA LEU A 34 6.39 6.49 2.69
C LEU A 34 6.10 6.20 4.17
N LEU A 35 6.75 6.94 5.08
CA LEU A 35 6.51 6.84 6.52
C LEU A 35 5.06 7.17 6.89
N HIS A 36 4.52 8.27 6.37
CA HIS A 36 3.12 8.63 6.59
C HIS A 36 2.17 7.54 6.08
N ARG A 37 2.47 6.92 4.93
CA ARG A 37 1.66 5.83 4.40
C ARG A 37 1.69 4.60 5.31
N MET A 38 2.85 4.24 5.83
CA MET A 38 2.99 3.14 6.79
C MET A 38 2.23 3.44 8.08
N LEU A 39 2.40 4.65 8.64
CA LEU A 39 1.74 5.07 9.87
C LEU A 39 0.22 5.05 9.76
N TRP A 40 -0.34 5.55 8.65
CA TRP A 40 -1.80 5.55 8.43
C TRP A 40 -2.36 4.18 8.05
N SER A 41 -1.55 3.27 7.51
CA SER A 41 -2.00 1.91 7.22
C SER A 41 -2.37 1.13 8.49
N VAL A 42 -1.65 1.35 9.59
CA VAL A 42 -1.86 0.63 10.87
C VAL A 42 -3.27 0.85 11.44
N PRO A 43 -3.73 2.09 11.74
CA PRO A 43 -5.05 2.30 12.32
C PRO A 43 -6.19 1.88 11.38
N ILE A 44 -6.03 2.10 10.07
CA ILE A 44 -7.03 1.71 9.07
C ILE A 44 -7.17 0.18 9.01
N LEU A 45 -6.05 -0.53 8.88
CA LEU A 45 -6.05 -2.00 8.83
C LEU A 45 -6.52 -2.59 10.16
N PHE A 46 -6.10 -2.00 11.28
CA PHE A 46 -6.55 -2.42 12.61
C PHE A 46 -8.08 -2.33 12.72
N PHE A 47 -8.68 -1.20 12.33
CA PHE A 47 -10.12 -1.02 12.36
C PHE A 47 -10.86 -2.02 11.44
N LEU A 48 -10.35 -2.24 10.22
CA LEU A 48 -10.92 -3.19 9.28
C LEU A 48 -10.86 -4.63 9.78
N VAL A 49 -9.73 -5.04 10.38
CA VAL A 49 -9.57 -6.38 10.95
C VAL A 49 -10.45 -6.53 12.19
N TYR A 50 -10.46 -5.55 13.08
CA TYR A 50 -11.28 -5.54 14.30
C TYR A 50 -12.79 -5.65 14.00
N SER A 51 -13.24 -5.07 12.89
CA SER A 51 -14.63 -5.13 12.44
C SER A 51 -15.07 -6.53 12.00
N LYS A 52 -14.15 -7.50 11.81
CA LYS A 52 -14.49 -8.88 11.44
C LYS A 52 -14.71 -9.75 12.68
N SER A 53 -15.79 -10.52 12.71
CA SER A 53 -16.12 -11.40 13.85
C SER A 53 -15.02 -12.42 14.21
N SER A 54 -14.18 -12.82 13.25
CA SER A 54 -13.12 -13.81 13.45
C SER A 54 -11.76 -13.22 13.86
N TRP A 55 -11.69 -11.91 14.14
CA TRP A 55 -10.43 -11.19 14.30
C TRP A 55 -9.52 -11.78 15.39
N ARG A 56 -10.10 -12.21 16.52
CA ARG A 56 -9.33 -12.75 17.66
C ARG A 56 -8.66 -14.09 17.35
N SER A 57 -9.37 -15.00 16.69
CA SER A 57 -8.80 -16.31 16.31
C SER A 57 -7.70 -16.11 15.28
N ASN A 58 -8.01 -15.41 14.19
CA ASN A 58 -7.08 -15.18 13.09
C ASN A 58 -5.81 -14.45 13.57
N PHE A 59 -5.94 -13.45 14.44
CA PHE A 59 -4.78 -12.73 14.96
C PHE A 59 -3.88 -13.65 15.81
N LYS A 60 -4.47 -14.52 16.63
CA LYS A 60 -3.73 -15.49 17.46
C LYS A 60 -3.07 -16.57 16.60
N ASP A 61 -3.76 -17.07 15.59
CA ASP A 61 -3.26 -18.10 14.67
C ASP A 61 -2.09 -17.55 13.84
N SER A 62 -2.23 -16.35 13.28
CA SER A 62 -1.17 -15.68 12.52
C SER A 62 0.08 -15.38 13.37
N LEU A 63 -0.09 -14.98 14.64
CA LEU A 63 1.05 -14.77 15.56
C LEU A 63 1.75 -16.08 15.96
N SER A 64 1.01 -17.20 15.99
CA SER A 64 1.57 -18.50 16.37
C SER A 64 2.36 -19.14 15.22
N SER A 65 2.07 -18.74 13.98
CA SER A 65 2.72 -19.25 12.78
C SER A 65 3.99 -18.45 12.42
N LYS A 66 5.16 -18.95 12.84
CA LYS A 66 6.46 -18.36 12.45
C LYS A 66 6.63 -18.23 10.93
N LYS A 67 6.12 -19.21 10.18
CA LYS A 67 6.17 -19.22 8.71
C LYS A 67 5.40 -18.03 8.15
N GLU A 68 4.18 -17.81 8.63
CA GLU A 68 3.32 -16.71 8.18
C GLU A 68 3.95 -15.35 8.51
N LEU A 69 4.50 -15.18 9.71
CA LEU A 69 5.21 -13.95 10.09
C LEU A 69 6.42 -13.67 9.18
N VAL A 70 7.18 -14.69 8.81
CA VAL A 70 8.31 -14.54 7.86
C VAL A 70 7.81 -14.11 6.48
N PHE A 71 6.74 -14.74 5.97
CA PHE A 71 6.15 -14.33 4.69
C PHE A 71 5.59 -12.90 4.75
N LEU A 72 4.91 -12.54 5.83
CA LEU A 72 4.41 -11.17 6.04
C LEU A 72 5.57 -10.17 6.03
N LEU A 73 6.66 -10.46 6.74
CA LEU A 73 7.85 -9.61 6.75
C LEU A 73 8.47 -9.48 5.34
N LEU A 74 8.63 -10.58 4.61
CA LEU A 74 9.15 -10.57 3.24
C LEU A 74 8.26 -9.75 2.30
N THR A 75 6.94 -9.94 2.36
CA THR A 75 6.01 -9.16 1.54
C THR A 75 6.03 -7.68 1.92
N ALA A 76 6.14 -7.34 3.20
CA ALA A 76 6.26 -5.96 3.65
C ALA A 76 7.54 -5.29 3.13
N ILE A 77 8.67 -6.00 3.14
CA ILE A 77 9.94 -5.53 2.55
C ILE A 77 9.78 -5.31 1.04
N LEU A 78 9.22 -6.29 0.31
CA LEU A 78 9.03 -6.18 -1.14
C LEU A 78 8.11 -5.02 -1.51
N ILE A 79 7.00 -4.84 -0.79
CA ILE A 79 6.06 -3.73 -1.01
C ILE A 79 6.73 -2.39 -0.70
N THR A 80 7.55 -2.33 0.35
CA THR A 80 8.31 -1.13 0.74
C THR A 80 9.30 -0.73 -0.35
N ILE A 81 10.08 -1.69 -0.85
CA ILE A 81 11.03 -1.47 -1.94
C ILE A 81 10.30 -1.02 -3.21
N ASN A 82 9.26 -1.75 -3.61
CA ASN A 82 8.48 -1.44 -4.81
C ASN A 82 7.94 -0.01 -4.79
N TRP A 83 7.31 0.40 -3.68
CA TRP A 83 6.78 1.75 -3.57
C TRP A 83 7.85 2.82 -3.40
N GLY A 84 8.94 2.53 -2.70
CA GLY A 84 10.09 3.43 -2.61
C GLY A 84 10.68 3.72 -3.98
N CYS A 85 10.92 2.67 -4.78
CA CYS A 85 11.37 2.78 -6.16
C CYS A 85 10.39 3.59 -7.03
N TYR A 86 9.09 3.34 -6.91
CA TYR A 86 8.07 4.08 -7.64
C TYR A 86 8.08 5.58 -7.32
N ILE A 87 8.08 5.95 -6.04
CA ILE A 87 8.10 7.37 -5.63
C ILE A 87 9.41 8.04 -6.08
N LEU A 88 10.55 7.34 -5.96
CA LEU A 88 11.84 7.83 -6.45
C LEU A 88 11.82 8.05 -7.97
N ALA A 89 11.30 7.09 -8.74
CA ALA A 89 11.21 7.16 -10.19
C ALA A 89 10.29 8.31 -10.64
N VAL A 90 9.18 8.55 -9.93
CA VAL A 90 8.32 9.71 -10.17
C VAL A 90 9.04 11.02 -9.85
N ASN A 91 9.79 11.08 -8.75
CA ASN A 91 10.54 12.28 -8.36
C ASN A 91 11.63 12.66 -9.37
N ILE A 92 12.34 11.68 -9.94
CA ILE A 92 13.34 11.91 -10.99
C ILE A 92 12.74 12.05 -12.41
N GLY A 93 11.42 12.14 -12.54
CA GLY A 93 10.72 12.30 -13.82
C GLY A 93 10.71 11.07 -14.73
N ARG A 94 11.17 9.91 -14.24
CA ARG A 94 11.21 8.62 -14.96
C ARG A 94 9.98 7.76 -14.62
N VAL A 95 8.80 8.36 -14.63
CA VAL A 95 7.53 7.68 -14.30
C VAL A 95 7.27 6.48 -15.22
N VAL A 96 7.63 6.58 -16.51
CA VAL A 96 7.40 5.54 -17.53
C VAL A 96 8.35 4.34 -17.36
N GLU A 97 9.51 4.54 -16.72
CA GLU A 97 10.48 3.46 -16.46
C GLU A 97 10.22 2.74 -15.13
N ALA A 98 9.25 3.23 -14.34
CA ALA A 98 8.93 2.74 -13.00
C ALA A 98 7.94 1.55 -12.99
N SER A 99 7.34 1.24 -14.14
CA SER A 99 6.23 0.29 -14.31
C SER A 99 6.60 -0.91 -15.16
#